data_AF-A0A858XDD6-F1
#
_entry.id   AF-A0A858XDD6-F1
#
_cell.length_a   1.000
_cell.length_b   1.000
_cell.length_c   1.000
_cell.angle_alpha   90.00
_cell.angle_beta   90.00
_cell.angle_gamma   90.00
#
_symmetry.space_group_name_H-M   'P 1'
#
loop_
_entity.id
_entity.type
_entity.pdbx_description
1 polymer ?
#
loop_
_entity_poly.entity_id
_entity_poly.type
_entity_poly.pdbx_seq_one_letter_code
_entity_poly.pdbx_strand_id
1 'polypeptide(L)' 'MIAIGCLAPLILAVAGIIGGHLVAGSDGALWGGGIGVVAGGVILGAFGWLAGRLKE' A
#
# COMPACT_ATOMS: atom_id res chain seq x y z
N MET A 1 13.93 12.85 0.06
CA MET A 1 13.03 12.32 -1.00
C MET A 1 12.42 10.95 -0.71
N ILE A 2 12.93 10.15 0.25
CA ILE A 2 12.33 8.85 0.62
C ILE A 2 11.08 8.95 1.52
N ALA A 3 10.86 10.09 2.18
CA ALA A 3 9.76 10.28 3.13
C ALA A 3 8.36 10.22 2.49
N ILE A 4 8.21 10.65 1.23
CA ILE A 4 6.92 10.60 0.51
C ILE A 4 6.52 9.14 0.18
N GLY A 5 7.48 8.27 -0.09
CA GLY A 5 7.22 6.85 -0.34
C GLY A 5 6.65 6.12 0.89
N CYS A 6 6.93 6.60 2.10
CA CYS A 6 6.39 6.04 3.33
C CYS A 6 4.87 6.26 3.49
N LEU A 7 4.29 7.22 2.75
CA LEU A 7 2.84 7.43 2.69
C LEU A 7 2.15 6.49 1.69
N ALA A 8 2.88 5.86 0.77
CA ALA A 8 2.33 4.92 -0.21
C ALA A 8 1.44 3.82 0.40
N PRO A 9 1.80 3.12 1.48
CA PRO A 9 0.94 2.10 2.10
C PRO A 9 -0.32 2.69 2.71
N LEU A 10 -0.25 3.92 3.22
CA LEU A 10 -1.43 4.60 3.76
C LEU A 10 -2.40 4.95 2.64
N ILE A 11 -1.89 5.46 1.51
CA ILE A 11 -2.70 5.83 0.34
C ILE A 11 -3.29 4.58 -0.31
N LEU A 12 -2.51 3.52 -0.48
CA LEU A 12 -2.96 2.24 -1.04
C LEU A 12 -3.97 1.54 -0.13
N ALA A 13 -3.82 1.65 1.20
CA ALA A 13 -4.82 1.18 2.14
C ALA A 13 -6.15 1.92 1.98
N VAL A 14 -6.13 3.26 1.94
CA VAL A 14 -7.36 4.05 1.77
C VAL A 14 -8.01 3.78 0.41
N ALA A 15 -7.22 3.72 -0.67
CA ALA A 15 -7.72 3.37 -1.99
C ALA A 15 -8.33 1.95 -2.03
N GLY A 16 -7.69 1.00 -1.35
CA GLY A 16 -8.18 -0.37 -1.20
C GLY A 16 -9.49 -0.46 -0.40
N ILE A 17 -9.62 0.29 0.70
CA ILE A 17 -10.87 0.36 1.48
C ILE A 17 -12.00 0.92 0.62
N ILE A 18 -11.76 2.04 -0.07
CA ILE A 18 -12.78 2.69 -0.90
C ILE A 18 -13.18 1.78 -2.07
N GLY A 19 -12.19 1.25 -2.81
CA GLY A 19 -12.44 0.36 -3.94
C GLY A 19 -13.13 -0.94 -3.52
N GLY A 20 -12.68 -1.54 -2.41
CA GLY A 20 -13.29 -2.74 -1.84
C GLY A 20 -14.72 -2.52 -1.39
N HIS A 21 -15.01 -1.36 -0.76
CA HIS A 21 -16.36 -0.99 -0.38
C HIS A 21 -17.28 -0.84 -1.60
N LEU A 22 -16.80 -0.23 -2.67
CA LEU A 22 -17.60 -0.03 -3.88
C LEU A 22 -17.96 -1.34 -4.58
N VAL A 23 -17.11 -2.37 -4.48
CA VAL A 23 -17.31 -3.66 -5.17
C VAL A 23 -18.12 -4.66 -4.34
N ALA A 24 -17.86 -4.75 -3.03
CA ALA A 24 -18.43 -5.80 -2.18
C ALA A 24 -19.01 -5.28 -0.85
N GLY A 25 -19.26 -3.98 -0.72
CA GLY A 25 -19.86 -3.39 0.47
C GLY A 25 -18.93 -3.45 1.69
N SER A 26 -19.51 -3.56 2.89
CA SER A 26 -18.75 -3.47 4.16
C SER A 26 -17.67 -4.56 4.28
N ASP A 27 -17.96 -5.79 3.85
CA ASP A 27 -17.00 -6.89 3.84
C ASP A 27 -15.85 -6.64 2.85
N GLY A 28 -16.16 -6.02 1.71
CA GLY A 28 -15.18 -5.59 0.72
C GLY A 28 -14.24 -4.50 1.23
N ALA A 29 -14.74 -3.60 2.09
CA ALA A 29 -13.94 -2.54 2.69
C ALA A 29 -12.84 -3.08 3.62
N LEU A 30 -13.18 -4.09 4.45
CA LEU A 30 -12.25 -4.78 5.35
C LEU A 30 -11.15 -5.51 4.58
N TRP A 31 -11.53 -6.31 3.57
CA TRP A 31 -10.58 -7.03 2.74
C TRP A 31 -9.76 -6.10 1.85
N GLY A 32 -10.39 -5.09 1.27
CA GLY A 32 -9.73 -4.08 0.42
C GLY A 32 -8.70 -3.27 1.18
N GLY A 33 -8.98 -2.89 2.43
CA GLY A 33 -8.01 -2.23 3.30
C GLY A 33 -6.84 -3.11 3.70
N GLY A 34 -7.10 -4.36 4.08
CA GLY A 34 -6.05 -5.32 4.41
C GLY A 34 -5.09 -5.56 3.23
N ILE A 35 -5.64 -5.80 2.04
CA ILE A 35 -4.86 -6.01 0.81
C ILE A 35 -4.11 -4.72 0.43
N GLY A 36 -4.73 -3.55 0.58
CA GLY A 36 -4.10 -2.25 0.29
C GLY A 36 -2.88 -1.95 1.17
N VAL A 37 -2.94 -2.28 2.47
CA VAL A 37 -1.80 -2.16 3.39
C VAL A 37 -0.68 -3.12 3.00
N VAL A 38 -1.01 -4.39 2.74
CA VAL A 38 -0.02 -5.41 2.38
C VAL A 38 0.65 -5.08 1.05
N ALA A 39 -0.12 -4.74 0.02
CA ALA A 39 0.41 -4.34 -1.28
C ALA A 39 1.31 -3.11 -1.18
N GLY A 40 0.89 -2.09 -0.42
CA GLY A 40 1.69 -0.91 -0.18
C GLY A 40 2.97 -1.16 0.62
N GLY A 41 2.94 -2.07 1.59
CA GLY A 41 4.11 -2.51 2.34
C GLY A 41 5.12 -3.27 1.47
N VAL A 42 4.64 -4.15 0.58
CA VAL A 42 5.48 -4.87 -0.40
C VAL A 42 6.17 -3.89 -1.34
N ILE A 43 5.43 -2.90 -1.86
CA ILE A 43 5.98 -1.87 -2.75
C ILE A 43 7.07 -1.05 -2.02
N LEU A 44 6.79 -0.59 -0.80
CA LEU A 44 7.77 0.13 0.01
C LEU A 44 9.02 -0.70 0.29
N GLY A 45 8.86 -1.98 0.64
CA GLY A 45 9.96 -2.90 0.88
C GLY A 45 10.82 -3.10 -0.38
N ALA A 46 10.19 -3.27 -1.53
CA ALA A 46 10.88 -3.42 -2.81
C ALA A 46 11.67 -2.13 -3.19
N PHE A 47 11.07 -0.96 -3.01
CA PHE A 47 11.75 0.31 -3.24
C PHE A 47 12.89 0.56 -2.23
N GLY A 48 12.70 0.20 -0.96
CA GLY A 48 13.75 0.27 0.06
C GLY A 48 14.94 -0.64 -0.26
N TRP A 49 14.65 -1.86 -0.73
CA TRP A 49 15.67 -2.81 -1.18
C TRP A 49 16.43 -2.29 -2.41
N LEU A 50 15.72 -1.78 -3.42
CA LEU A 50 16.33 -1.23 -4.63
C LEU A 50 17.19 0.01 -4.31
N ALA A 51 16.71 0.89 -3.42
CA ALA A 51 17.48 2.04 -2.96
C ALA A 51 18.73 1.64 -2.16
N GLY A 52 18.69 0.52 -1.43
CA GLY A 52 19.86 -0.07 -0.79
C GLY A 52 20.88 -0.59 -1.80
N ARG A 53 20.42 -1.24 -2.87
CA ARG A 53 21.28 -1.74 -3.96
C ARG A 53 21.92 -0.64 -4.81
N LEU A 54 21.23 0.49 -4.98
CA LEU A 54 21.75 1.65 -5.73
C LEU A 54 22.80 2.46 -4.95
N LYS A 55 22.97 2.17 -3.67
CA LYS A 55 23.92 2.85 -2.78
C LYS A 55 25.24 2.07 -2.63
N GLU A 56 25.30 0.86 -3.20
CA GLU A 56 26.51 0.06 -3.38
C GLU A 56 27.19 0.39 -4.71
#